data_AF-A0A1B6LIG0-F1
#
_entry.id   AF-A0A1B6LIG0-F1
#
_cell.length_a   1.000
_cell.length_b   1.000
_cell.length_c   1.000
_cell.angle_alpha   90.00
_cell.angle_beta   90.00
_cell.angle_gamma   90.00
#
_symmetry.space_group_name_H-M   'P 1'
#
loop_
_entity.id
_entity.type
_entity.pdbx_description
1 polymer ?
#
loop_
_entity_poly.entity_id
_entity_poly.type
_entity_poly.pdbx_seq_one_letter_code
_entity_poly.pdbx_strand_id
1 'polypeptide(L)'
;MESWTSSYWQANAAICMDELKKNNVWEKIPLINTTPNHLLKDGQLVRFRGMIQDMHNPVYYLASYEILDTTTNTKSIRSGKYKDSLECAEHERVLFDSDQTVNQERRPVYCISVPAVNSWAQCKKSGPKPNQDQDQPQASGVKRSAQDISDSSVESSRVGSNEELSKRLCSSRTSAEVGNSGVAMETGCGEQTTDLNLPIPDSQAEACLVN
;
A
#
# COMPACT_ATOMS: atom_id res chain seq x y z
N MET A 1 6.80 8.57 -24.95
CA MET A 1 7.19 8.38 -23.54
C MET A 1 7.93 7.05 -23.53
N GLU A 2 9.24 7.08 -23.33
CA GLU A 2 10.04 5.84 -23.23
C GLU A 2 9.36 4.92 -22.22
N SER A 3 9.11 3.68 -22.60
CA SER A 3 8.47 2.72 -21.72
C SER A 3 9.48 2.38 -20.64
N TRP A 4 9.28 2.89 -19.42
CA TRP A 4 10.07 2.54 -18.22
C TRP A 4 9.78 1.09 -17.81
N THR A 5 10.11 0.16 -18.71
CA THR A 5 10.00 -1.27 -18.51
C THR A 5 11.21 -1.77 -17.74
N SER A 6 11.05 -2.91 -17.07
CA SER A 6 12.13 -3.60 -16.39
C SER A 6 13.37 -3.81 -17.27
N SER A 7 13.17 -4.22 -18.54
CA SER A 7 14.25 -4.42 -19.51
C SER A 7 14.98 -3.12 -19.87
N TYR A 8 14.25 -2.03 -20.08
CA TYR A 8 14.85 -0.72 -20.37
C TYR A 8 15.64 -0.20 -19.16
N TRP A 9 15.07 -0.34 -17.98
CA TRP A 9 15.71 0.03 -16.71
C TRP A 9 17.02 -0.75 -16.50
N GLN A 10 17.04 -2.06 -16.76
CA GLN A 10 18.24 -2.87 -16.61
C GLN A 10 19.39 -2.37 -17.50
N ALA A 11 19.10 -2.02 -18.75
CA ALA A 11 20.10 -1.52 -19.70
C ALA A 11 20.56 -0.08 -19.40
N ASN A 12 19.69 0.75 -18.82
CA ASN A 12 19.90 2.19 -18.68
C ASN A 12 19.86 2.68 -17.22
N ALA A 13 20.11 1.80 -16.25
CA ALA A 13 19.87 2.06 -14.82
C ALA A 13 20.48 3.38 -14.33
N ALA A 14 21.72 3.70 -14.72
CA ALA A 14 22.38 4.94 -14.33
C ALA A 14 21.64 6.19 -14.85
N ILE A 15 21.23 6.17 -16.12
CA ILE A 15 20.49 7.26 -16.77
C ILE A 15 19.12 7.41 -16.10
N CYS A 16 18.39 6.30 -15.93
CA CYS A 16 17.08 6.31 -15.29
C CYS A 16 17.16 6.86 -13.85
N MET A 17 18.18 6.48 -13.09
CA MET A 17 18.41 7.00 -11.73
C MET A 17 18.69 8.51 -11.73
N ASP A 18 19.44 9.03 -12.70
CA ASP A 18 19.68 10.47 -12.83
C ASP A 18 18.42 11.22 -13.27
N GLU A 19 17.56 10.60 -14.08
CA GLU A 19 16.25 11.18 -14.41
C GLU A 19 15.31 11.23 -13.21
N LEU A 20 15.30 10.21 -12.34
CA LEU A 20 14.50 10.21 -11.12
C LEU A 20 14.91 11.31 -10.13
N LYS A 21 16.15 11.83 -10.21
CA LYS A 21 16.55 13.00 -9.39
C LYS A 21 15.86 14.29 -9.83
N LYS A 22 15.26 14.34 -11.03
CA LYS A 22 14.53 15.51 -11.54
C LYS A 22 13.10 15.50 -10.98
N ASN A 23 12.67 16.61 -10.36
CA ASN A 23 11.37 16.69 -9.67
C ASN A 23 10.16 16.36 -10.57
N ASN A 24 10.20 16.72 -11.85
CA ASN A 24 9.06 16.58 -12.76
C ASN A 24 8.81 15.14 -13.25
N VAL A 25 9.69 14.19 -12.93
CA VAL A 25 9.57 12.79 -13.38
C VAL A 25 8.65 12.00 -12.46
N TRP A 26 8.66 12.30 -11.16
CA TRP A 26 7.86 11.60 -10.15
C TRP A 26 6.35 11.66 -10.42
N GLU A 27 5.86 12.79 -10.94
CA GLU A 27 4.45 12.97 -11.31
C GLU A 27 4.02 12.08 -12.48
N LYS A 28 4.96 11.71 -13.36
CA LYS A 28 4.70 10.85 -14.53
C LYS A 28 4.62 9.36 -14.17
N ILE A 29 5.25 8.96 -13.07
CA ILE A 29 5.25 7.57 -12.61
C ILE A 29 3.92 7.33 -11.87
N PRO A 30 3.13 6.32 -12.26
CA PRO A 30 1.84 6.07 -11.63
C PRO A 30 2.01 5.67 -10.16
N LEU A 31 1.10 6.16 -9.32
CA LEU A 31 0.99 5.74 -7.92
C LEU A 31 -0.02 4.58 -7.85
N ILE A 32 0.43 3.40 -7.44
CA ILE A 32 -0.42 2.19 -7.39
C ILE A 32 -1.63 2.38 -6.47
N ASN A 33 -1.49 3.15 -5.39
CA ASN A 33 -2.59 3.42 -4.44
C ASN A 33 -3.79 4.17 -5.06
N THR A 34 -3.60 4.85 -6.19
CA THR A 34 -4.65 5.67 -6.83
C THR A 34 -4.94 5.27 -8.27
N THR A 35 -4.08 4.45 -8.86
CA THR A 35 -4.16 4.06 -10.27
C THR A 35 -4.93 2.75 -10.37
N PRO A 36 -6.05 2.70 -11.09
CA PRO A 36 -6.77 1.44 -11.32
C PRO A 36 -5.90 0.37 -11.97
N ASN A 37 -6.06 -0.89 -11.54
CA ASN A 37 -5.25 -2.02 -12.02
C ASN A 37 -5.22 -2.18 -13.54
N HIS A 38 -6.31 -1.88 -14.24
CA HIS A 38 -6.39 -2.00 -15.71
C HIS A 38 -5.51 -0.98 -16.47
N LEU A 39 -5.03 0.08 -15.81
CA LEU A 39 -4.10 1.05 -16.40
C LEU A 39 -2.64 0.72 -16.11
N LEU A 40 -2.38 -0.20 -15.18
CA LEU A 40 -1.04 -0.64 -14.83
C LEU A 40 -0.61 -1.74 -15.79
N LYS A 41 0.65 -1.66 -16.25
CA LYS A 41 1.26 -2.67 -17.10
C LYS A 41 2.27 -3.48 -16.31
N ASP A 42 2.37 -4.76 -16.65
CA ASP A 42 3.42 -5.61 -16.10
C ASP A 42 4.82 -5.05 -16.44
N GLY A 43 5.75 -5.20 -15.50
CA GLY A 43 7.13 -4.75 -15.62
C GLY A 43 7.31 -3.22 -15.72
N GLN A 44 6.28 -2.42 -15.44
CA GLN A 44 6.35 -0.96 -15.42
C GLN A 44 6.86 -0.43 -14.07
N LEU A 45 7.65 0.64 -14.10
CA LEU A 45 7.99 1.38 -12.88
C LEU A 45 6.74 2.06 -12.28
N VAL A 46 6.50 1.82 -11.00
CA VAL A 46 5.39 2.40 -10.23
C VAL A 46 5.88 3.00 -8.92
N ARG A 47 5.09 3.91 -8.34
CA ARG A 47 5.27 4.39 -6.97
C ARG A 47 4.27 3.68 -6.06
N PHE A 48 4.69 3.44 -4.83
CA PHE A 48 3.84 2.92 -3.76
C PHE A 48 4.01 3.79 -2.51
N ARG A 49 2.91 4.01 -1.80
CA ARG A 49 2.87 4.67 -0.49
C ARG A 49 2.12 3.77 0.48
N GLY A 50 2.75 3.38 1.57
CA GLY A 50 2.14 2.53 2.57
C GLY A 50 2.88 2.56 3.90
N MET A 51 2.38 1.79 4.84
CA MET A 51 3.03 1.49 6.11
C MET A 51 3.63 0.10 6.04
N ILE A 52 4.92 -0.04 6.35
CA ILE A 52 5.59 -1.33 6.51
C ILE A 52 5.10 -1.96 7.82
N GLN A 53 4.62 -3.18 7.78
CA GLN A 53 4.18 -3.94 8.96
C GLN A 53 5.17 -5.01 9.36
N ASP A 54 5.71 -5.74 8.39
CA ASP A 54 6.63 -6.84 8.65
C ASP A 54 7.82 -6.83 7.69
N MET A 55 8.97 -7.24 8.21
CA MET A 55 10.19 -7.47 7.48
C MET A 55 10.48 -8.96 7.51
N HIS A 56 10.20 -9.62 6.40
CA HIS A 56 10.45 -11.04 6.27
C HIS A 56 11.96 -11.33 6.24
N ASN A 57 12.31 -12.61 6.36
CA ASN A 57 13.68 -13.06 6.21
C ASN A 57 14.24 -12.68 4.83
N PRO A 58 15.54 -12.40 4.72
CA PRO A 58 16.19 -12.21 3.42
C PRO A 58 15.95 -13.42 2.51
N VAL A 59 15.70 -13.13 1.23
CA VAL A 59 15.49 -14.12 0.18
C VAL A 59 16.68 -14.07 -0.78
N TYR A 60 17.29 -15.23 -1.02
CA TYR A 60 18.32 -15.40 -2.04
C TYR A 60 17.70 -15.48 -3.43
N TYR A 61 18.32 -14.81 -4.39
CA TYR A 61 17.91 -14.82 -5.79
C TYR A 61 19.12 -14.69 -6.73
N LEU A 62 18.91 -14.99 -8.01
CA LEU A 62 19.92 -14.80 -9.05
C LEU A 62 19.83 -13.40 -9.64
N ALA A 63 20.76 -12.51 -9.29
CA ALA A 63 20.80 -11.14 -9.82
C ALA A 63 21.11 -11.12 -11.32
N SER A 64 22.01 -11.99 -11.75
CA SER A 64 22.25 -12.35 -13.15
C SER A 64 22.43 -13.86 -13.25
N TYR A 65 22.04 -14.43 -14.37
CA TYR A 65 22.21 -15.84 -14.65
C TYR A 65 22.53 -16.07 -16.11
N GLU A 66 23.48 -16.96 -16.38
CA GLU A 66 23.84 -17.36 -17.73
C GLU A 66 22.94 -18.51 -18.20
N ILE A 67 22.55 -18.44 -19.46
CA ILE A 67 21.66 -19.40 -20.12
C ILE A 67 22.34 -19.92 -21.36
N LEU A 68 22.30 -21.24 -21.54
CA LEU A 68 22.74 -21.91 -22.76
C LEU A 68 21.52 -22.37 -23.55
N ASP A 69 21.41 -21.92 -24.79
CA ASP A 69 20.51 -22.50 -25.77
C ASP A 69 21.10 -23.80 -26.31
N THR A 70 20.40 -24.91 -26.13
CA THR A 70 20.84 -26.25 -26.56
C THR A 70 20.74 -26.47 -28.08
N THR A 71 19.94 -25.66 -28.79
CA THR A 71 19.80 -25.74 -30.26
C THR A 71 20.89 -24.96 -30.98
N THR A 72 21.19 -23.74 -30.53
CA THR A 72 22.20 -22.88 -31.17
C THR A 72 23.57 -22.96 -30.49
N ASN A 73 23.66 -23.57 -29.30
CA ASN A 73 24.84 -23.58 -28.44
C ASN A 73 25.33 -22.17 -28.05
N THR A 74 24.42 -21.19 -28.07
CA THR A 74 24.71 -19.80 -27.73
C THR A 74 24.49 -19.56 -26.25
N LYS A 75 25.38 -18.79 -25.63
CA LYS A 75 25.21 -18.33 -24.25
C LYS A 75 24.69 -16.91 -24.21
N SER A 76 23.76 -16.64 -23.29
CA SER A 76 23.24 -15.30 -23.03
C SER A 76 23.09 -15.07 -21.54
N ILE A 77 23.20 -13.81 -21.10
CA ILE A 77 23.03 -13.43 -19.70
C ILE A 77 21.67 -12.75 -19.55
N ARG A 78 20.89 -13.19 -18.58
CA ARG A 78 19.62 -12.55 -18.18
C ARG A 78 19.71 -12.05 -16.74
N SER A 79 18.80 -11.16 -16.37
CA SER A 79 18.74 -10.59 -15.02
C SER A 79 17.48 -11.03 -14.29
N GLY A 80 17.64 -11.55 -13.07
CA GLY A 80 16.55 -11.92 -12.17
C GLY A 80 16.22 -10.85 -11.12
N LYS A 81 16.69 -9.61 -11.28
CA LYS A 81 16.52 -8.55 -10.26
C LYS A 81 15.08 -8.14 -9.96
N TYR A 82 14.22 -8.20 -10.97
CA TYR A 82 12.85 -7.65 -10.89
C TYR A 82 11.77 -8.72 -11.09
N LYS A 83 12.17 -9.99 -11.18
CA LYS A 83 11.26 -11.11 -11.42
C LYS A 83 11.65 -12.28 -10.53
N ASP A 84 10.63 -12.95 -9.99
CA ASP A 84 10.82 -14.06 -9.07
C ASP A 84 11.00 -15.39 -9.82
N SER A 85 10.66 -15.41 -11.11
CA SER A 85 10.82 -16.55 -12.00
C SER A 85 11.97 -16.33 -12.98
N LEU A 86 12.74 -17.38 -13.23
CA LEU A 86 13.76 -17.37 -14.27
C LEU A 86 13.09 -17.49 -15.63
N GLU A 87 13.36 -16.54 -16.52
CA GLU A 87 12.96 -16.62 -17.91
C GLU A 87 13.89 -17.60 -18.64
N CYS A 88 13.36 -18.76 -19.00
CA CYS A 88 14.05 -19.83 -19.70
C CYS A 88 13.07 -20.55 -20.63
N ALA A 89 13.38 -20.66 -21.92
CA ALA A 89 12.60 -21.44 -22.87
C ALA A 89 12.89 -22.95 -22.73
N GLU A 90 12.08 -23.80 -23.36
CA GLU A 90 12.21 -25.27 -23.28
C GLU A 90 13.57 -25.80 -23.75
N HIS A 91 14.17 -25.14 -24.75
CA HIS A 91 15.47 -25.50 -25.31
C HIS A 91 16.64 -24.79 -24.62
N GLU A 92 16.37 -24.01 -23.58
CA GLU A 92 17.36 -23.28 -22.82
C GLU A 92 17.62 -23.94 -21.47
N ARG A 93 18.84 -23.82 -20.97
CA ARG A 93 19.19 -24.25 -19.62
C ARG A 93 20.01 -23.20 -18.88
N VAL A 94 19.71 -23.01 -17.61
CA VAL A 94 20.47 -22.11 -16.73
C VAL A 94 21.79 -22.78 -16.33
N LEU A 95 22.89 -22.06 -16.47
CA LEU A 95 24.24 -22.48 -16.06
C LEU A 95 24.52 -21.95 -14.65
N PHE A 96 24.19 -22.73 -13.63
CA PHE A 96 24.37 -22.34 -12.23
C PHE A 96 25.84 -22.18 -11.81
N ASP A 97 26.74 -22.95 -12.42
CA ASP A 97 28.17 -22.95 -12.11
C ASP A 97 28.98 -21.90 -12.88
N SER A 98 28.31 -21.01 -13.63
CA SER A 98 28.97 -19.96 -14.40
C SER A 98 29.41 -18.80 -13.50
N ASP A 99 30.60 -18.24 -13.75
CA ASP A 99 31.08 -17.02 -13.08
C ASP A 99 30.17 -15.80 -13.34
N GLN A 100 29.34 -15.85 -14.38
CA GLN A 100 28.37 -14.80 -14.72
C GLN A 100 27.03 -14.97 -13.98
N THR A 101 26.82 -16.11 -13.32
CA THR A 101 25.64 -16.38 -12.49
C THR A 101 25.90 -15.88 -11.08
N VAL A 102 25.31 -14.72 -10.76
CA VAL A 102 25.57 -14.00 -9.50
C VAL A 102 24.38 -14.13 -8.57
N ASN A 103 24.60 -14.70 -7.40
CA ASN A 103 23.63 -14.74 -6.31
C ASN A 103 23.61 -13.40 -5.55
N GLN A 104 22.43 -12.95 -5.16
CA GLN A 104 22.24 -11.78 -4.30
C GLN A 104 21.09 -12.03 -3.31
N GLU A 105 21.03 -11.23 -2.26
CA GLU A 105 19.93 -11.22 -1.30
C GLU A 105 19.07 -9.97 -1.46
N ARG A 106 17.77 -10.11 -1.23
CA ARG A 106 16.83 -8.99 -1.07
C ARG A 106 15.95 -9.23 0.13
N ARG A 107 15.41 -8.16 0.72
CA ARG A 107 14.61 -8.25 1.94
C ARG A 107 13.18 -7.82 1.64
N PRO A 108 12.26 -8.77 1.43
CA PRO A 108 10.89 -8.43 1.13
C PRO A 108 10.22 -7.80 2.35
N VAL A 109 9.47 -6.72 2.10
CA VAL A 109 8.71 -6.00 3.12
C VAL A 109 7.22 -6.10 2.84
N TYR A 110 6.47 -6.45 3.88
CA TYR A 110 5.02 -6.48 3.82
C TYR A 110 4.48 -5.10 4.17
N CYS A 111 3.74 -4.52 3.24
CA CYS A 111 3.22 -3.18 3.36
C CYS A 111 1.70 -3.17 3.26
N ILE A 112 1.08 -2.30 4.04
CA ILE A 112 -0.36 -2.01 3.96
C ILE A 112 -0.61 -0.56 3.60
N SER A 113 -1.80 -0.25 3.11
CA SER A 113 -2.26 1.13 2.97
C SER A 113 -2.16 1.87 4.30
N VAL A 114 -1.77 3.14 4.25
CA VAL A 114 -1.59 3.95 5.47
C VAL A 114 -2.92 3.97 6.26
N PRO A 115 -2.93 3.53 7.53
CA PRO A 115 -4.16 3.49 8.32
C PRO A 115 -4.60 4.88 8.76
N ALA A 116 -5.88 5.04 9.10
CA ALA A 116 -6.47 6.27 9.65
C ALA A 116 -6.14 7.57 8.85
N VAL A 117 -6.04 7.48 7.53
CA VAL A 117 -5.79 8.65 6.68
C VAL A 117 -7.02 9.54 6.64
N ASN A 118 -6.87 10.77 7.14
CA ASN A 118 -7.90 11.81 7.07
C ASN A 118 -8.31 12.08 5.61
N SER A 119 -9.58 12.43 5.39
CA SER A 119 -10.15 12.71 4.07
C SER A 119 -9.37 13.75 3.26
N TRP A 120 -8.82 14.79 3.91
CA TRP A 120 -8.02 15.82 3.25
C TRP A 120 -6.63 15.32 2.80
N ALA A 121 -6.13 14.23 3.39
CA ALA A 121 -4.83 13.63 3.09
C ALA A 121 -4.91 12.44 2.12
N GLN A 122 -6.13 12.02 1.76
CA GLN A 122 -6.35 10.95 0.80
C GLN A 122 -5.92 11.41 -0.61
N CYS A 123 -5.10 10.59 -1.27
CA CYS A 123 -4.73 10.84 -2.65
C CYS A 123 -5.96 10.59 -3.54
N LYS A 124 -6.33 11.56 -4.38
CA LYS A 124 -7.48 11.44 -5.28
C LYS A 124 -7.20 10.32 -6.30
N LYS A 125 -8.12 9.37 -6.44
CA LYS A 125 -8.02 8.31 -7.46
C LYS A 125 -7.89 8.96 -8.85
N SER A 126 -6.80 8.69 -9.55
CA SER A 126 -6.55 9.16 -10.90
C SER A 126 -7.20 8.19 -11.88
N GLY A 127 -8.53 8.20 -11.94
CA GLY A 127 -9.31 7.49 -12.94
C GLY A 127 -10.07 8.49 -13.81
N PRO A 128 -10.50 8.09 -15.03
CA PRO A 128 -11.50 8.86 -15.77
C PRO A 128 -12.71 9.03 -14.84
N LYS A 129 -13.03 10.26 -14.47
CA LYS A 129 -14.30 10.51 -13.78
C LYS A 129 -15.40 10.14 -14.77
N PRO A 130 -16.38 9.30 -14.41
CA PRO A 130 -17.64 9.35 -15.14
C PRO A 130 -18.13 10.79 -15.03
N ASN A 131 -18.56 11.39 -16.14
CA ASN A 131 -19.19 12.71 -16.15
C ASN A 131 -20.33 12.69 -15.12
N GLN A 132 -20.08 13.22 -13.92
CA GLN A 132 -21.13 13.60 -13.01
C GLN A 132 -21.46 15.03 -13.41
N ASP A 133 -22.60 15.15 -14.08
CA ASP A 133 -23.25 16.42 -14.30
C ASP A 133 -23.34 17.20 -12.99
N GLN A 134 -23.24 18.51 -13.14
CA GLN A 134 -23.20 19.50 -12.08
C GLN A 134 -24.41 19.37 -11.15
N ASP A 135 -24.21 18.91 -9.91
CA ASP A 135 -25.12 19.23 -8.81
C ASP A 135 -24.53 20.33 -7.94
N GLN A 136 -25.25 21.44 -7.90
CA GLN A 136 -24.94 22.66 -7.15
C GLN A 136 -24.88 22.39 -5.64
N PRO A 137 -24.00 23.05 -4.88
CA PRO A 137 -24.07 23.02 -3.43
C PRO A 137 -25.24 23.87 -2.94
N GLN A 138 -26.30 23.23 -2.44
CA GLN A 138 -27.30 23.88 -1.60
C GLN A 138 -26.67 24.28 -0.27
N ALA A 139 -26.57 25.59 -0.04
CA ALA A 139 -26.15 26.18 1.21
C ALA A 139 -27.29 26.08 2.25
N SER A 140 -27.04 25.35 3.34
CA SER A 140 -27.90 25.32 4.53
C SER A 140 -27.08 24.73 5.68
N GLY A 141 -26.91 25.34 6.84
CA GLY A 141 -27.39 26.61 7.36
C GLY A 141 -26.78 26.89 8.74
N VAL A 142 -26.89 28.16 9.15
CA VAL A 142 -26.98 28.66 10.53
C VAL A 142 -25.75 28.44 11.45
N LYS A 143 -24.83 29.42 11.44
CA LYS A 143 -23.99 29.72 12.61
C LYS A 143 -24.88 30.23 13.74
N ARG A 144 -24.80 29.64 14.93
CA ARG A 144 -25.43 30.18 16.15
C ARG A 144 -24.84 31.55 16.47
N SER A 145 -25.69 32.57 16.64
CA SER A 145 -25.29 33.90 17.12
C SER A 145 -24.98 33.82 18.60
N ALA A 146 -23.82 34.33 19.03
CA ALA A 146 -23.55 34.60 20.43
C ALA A 146 -24.42 35.80 20.87
N GLN A 147 -25.14 35.65 21.96
CA GLN A 147 -25.80 36.77 22.64
C GLN A 147 -24.98 37.08 23.90
N ASP A 148 -24.33 38.24 23.87
CA ASP A 148 -23.73 38.88 25.03
C ASP A 148 -24.84 39.27 26.01
N ILE A 149 -24.74 38.80 27.25
CA ILE A 149 -25.52 39.33 28.37
C ILE A 149 -24.51 39.81 29.40
N SER A 150 -24.31 41.12 29.42
CA SER A 150 -23.58 41.87 30.43
C SER A 150 -24.47 42.17 31.64
N ASP A 151 -23.92 41.84 32.81
CA ASP A 151 -23.85 42.65 34.02
C ASP A 151 -24.81 42.39 35.23
N SER A 152 -24.14 42.33 36.39
CA SER A 152 -24.54 42.70 37.76
C SER A 152 -25.23 41.71 38.73
N SER A 153 -24.37 41.11 39.57
CA SER A 153 -24.35 41.10 41.07
C SER A 153 -25.61 40.73 41.88
N VAL A 154 -25.54 39.71 42.76
CA VAL A 154 -25.08 39.77 44.17
C VAL A 154 -25.19 38.39 44.87
N GLU A 155 -24.35 38.20 45.89
CA GLU A 155 -24.04 36.97 46.64
C GLU A 155 -25.20 36.34 47.43
N SER A 156 -25.12 35.02 47.66
CA SER A 156 -25.33 34.47 49.01
C SER A 156 -24.55 33.15 49.19
N SER A 157 -23.81 33.12 50.29
CA SER A 157 -22.84 32.14 50.75
C SER A 157 -23.42 30.78 51.16
N ARG A 158 -22.62 29.70 51.00
CA ARG A 158 -22.34 28.65 52.01
C ARG A 158 -21.36 27.56 51.51
N VAL A 159 -20.12 27.69 51.99
CA VAL A 159 -19.16 26.68 52.53
C VAL A 159 -19.24 25.23 52.04
N GLY A 160 -18.10 24.70 51.56
CA GLY A 160 -17.83 23.25 51.56
C GLY A 160 -16.67 22.81 50.66
N SER A 161 -15.48 22.70 51.25
CA SER A 161 -14.22 22.13 50.75
C SER A 161 -14.32 20.77 50.04
N ASN A 162 -13.58 20.57 48.94
CA ASN A 162 -12.34 19.77 48.87
C ASN A 162 -11.93 19.45 47.41
N GLU A 163 -10.61 19.29 47.26
CA GLU A 163 -9.87 19.03 46.03
C GLU A 163 -10.09 17.62 45.43
N GLU A 164 -9.53 17.49 44.22
CA GLU A 164 -8.97 16.29 43.60
C GLU A 164 -9.83 15.34 42.73
N LEU A 165 -9.46 15.39 41.43
CA LEU A 165 -9.00 14.27 40.61
C LEU A 165 -9.95 13.11 40.30
N SER A 166 -10.23 13.02 39.00
CA SER A 166 -10.04 11.82 38.18
C SER A 166 -10.68 10.52 38.66
N LYS A 167 -11.67 10.04 37.89
CA LYS A 167 -11.67 8.68 37.33
C LYS A 167 -12.74 8.52 36.24
N ARG A 168 -12.26 8.10 35.07
CA ARG A 168 -13.04 7.62 33.92
C ARG A 168 -13.81 6.35 34.33
N LEU A 169 -15.10 6.27 34.02
CA LEU A 169 -15.83 5.00 34.03
C LEU A 169 -15.62 4.28 32.68
N CYS A 170 -14.96 3.12 32.71
CA CYS A 170 -14.99 2.15 31.62
C CYS A 170 -16.22 1.25 31.82
N SER A 171 -17.12 1.22 30.83
CA SER A 171 -18.22 0.25 30.78
C SER A 171 -17.68 -1.14 30.46
N SER A 172 -17.91 -2.08 31.36
CA SER A 172 -17.68 -3.50 31.18
C SER A 172 -18.59 -4.07 30.09
N ARG A 173 -18.02 -4.75 29.09
CA ARG A 173 -18.76 -5.65 28.19
C ARG A 173 -18.57 -7.08 28.69
N THR A 174 -19.69 -7.75 28.92
CA THR A 174 -19.82 -9.12 29.40
C THR A 174 -19.35 -10.13 28.35
N SER A 175 -18.55 -11.10 28.77
CA SER A 175 -18.19 -12.29 28.01
C SER A 175 -19.41 -13.17 27.75
N ALA A 176 -19.49 -13.75 26.55
CA ALA A 176 -20.28 -14.95 26.27
C ALA A 176 -19.48 -15.84 25.32
N GLU A 177 -19.18 -17.05 25.77
CA GLU A 177 -18.64 -18.16 24.98
C GLU A 177 -19.78 -19.11 24.54
N VAL A 178 -19.38 -20.11 23.71
CA VAL A 178 -20.11 -21.27 23.16
C VAL A 178 -20.71 -20.99 21.77
N GLY A 179 -20.47 -21.74 20.69
CA GLY A 179 -19.78 -23.02 20.47
C GLY A 179 -20.53 -23.82 19.39
N ASN A 180 -19.78 -24.41 18.45
CA ASN A 180 -20.07 -25.59 17.61
C ASN A 180 -20.46 -25.45 16.11
N SER A 181 -19.96 -26.47 15.41
CA SER A 181 -19.70 -26.72 13.99
C SER A 181 -20.89 -26.83 13.04
N GLY A 182 -20.65 -26.50 11.76
CA GLY A 182 -21.48 -26.90 10.61
C GLY A 182 -20.81 -26.55 9.29
N VAL A 183 -20.38 -27.56 8.54
CA VAL A 183 -19.81 -27.44 7.19
C VAL A 183 -20.94 -27.15 6.20
N ALA A 184 -20.87 -26.03 5.49
CA ALA A 184 -21.65 -25.79 4.27
C ALA A 184 -20.72 -25.17 3.21
N MET A 185 -20.58 -25.86 2.09
CA MET A 185 -19.85 -25.42 0.92
C MET A 185 -20.76 -24.46 0.15
N GLU A 186 -20.43 -23.18 0.12
CA GLU A 186 -21.13 -22.18 -0.68
C GLU A 186 -20.15 -21.49 -1.63
N THR A 187 -20.33 -21.81 -2.91
CA THR A 187 -19.68 -21.15 -4.04
C THR A 187 -20.32 -19.77 -4.22
N GLY A 188 -19.74 -18.77 -3.56
CA GLY A 188 -20.08 -17.36 -3.74
C GLY A 188 -18.81 -16.51 -3.65
N CYS A 189 -18.61 -15.61 -4.61
CA CYS A 189 -17.63 -14.52 -4.52
C CYS A 189 -18.05 -13.55 -3.41
N GLY A 190 -17.83 -13.95 -2.15
CA GLY A 190 -17.87 -13.06 -1.00
C GLY A 190 -16.57 -12.26 -0.94
N GLU A 191 -16.65 -10.99 -0.58
CA GLU A 191 -15.50 -10.23 -0.08
C GLU A 191 -14.90 -11.00 1.09
N GLN A 192 -13.90 -11.83 0.80
CA GLN A 192 -13.08 -12.43 1.84
C GLN A 192 -12.34 -11.26 2.47
N THR A 193 -12.79 -10.81 3.64
CA THR A 193 -12.01 -9.94 4.50
C THR A 193 -10.81 -10.76 4.93
N THR A 194 -9.74 -10.73 4.13
CA THR A 194 -8.47 -11.30 4.52
C THR A 194 -8.06 -10.58 5.80
N ASP A 195 -7.80 -11.35 6.85
CA ASP A 195 -7.28 -10.78 8.10
C ASP A 195 -5.83 -10.36 7.84
N LEU A 196 -5.66 -9.11 7.42
CA LEU A 196 -4.38 -8.52 7.08
C LEU A 196 -3.59 -8.10 8.33
N ASN A 197 -3.96 -8.56 9.53
CA ASN A 197 -3.39 -8.13 10.82
C ASN A 197 -3.33 -6.60 10.91
N LEU A 198 -4.45 -5.94 10.58
CA LEU A 198 -4.49 -4.49 10.48
C LEU A 198 -4.34 -3.85 11.86
N PRO A 199 -3.63 -2.71 11.96
CA PRO A 199 -3.46 -2.01 13.23
C PRO A 199 -4.78 -1.45 13.76
N ILE A 200 -5.78 -1.30 12.89
CA ILE A 200 -7.11 -0.79 13.20
C ILE A 200 -8.13 -1.88 12.82
N PRO A 201 -8.97 -2.34 13.77
CA PRO A 201 -9.99 -3.34 13.50
C PRO A 201 -11.02 -2.80 12.49
N ASP A 202 -11.55 -3.70 11.66
CA ASP A 202 -12.59 -3.43 10.64
C ASP A 202 -12.21 -2.37 9.60
N SER A 203 -10.92 -2.06 9.46
CA SER A 203 -10.46 -1.12 8.43
C SER A 203 -10.35 -1.81 7.06
N GLN A 204 -10.81 -1.13 6.01
CA GLN A 204 -10.54 -1.54 4.63
C GLN A 204 -9.15 -1.08 4.24
N ALA A 205 -8.21 -2.03 4.21
CA ALA A 205 -6.83 -1.77 3.81
C ALA A 205 -6.43 -2.71 2.67
N GLU A 206 -5.53 -2.23 1.83
CA GLU A 206 -4.89 -3.02 0.78
C GLU A 206 -3.48 -3.38 1.24
N ALA A 207 -3.02 -4.58 0.88
CA ALA A 207 -1.70 -5.07 1.21
C ALA A 207 -0.90 -5.42 -0.04
N CYS A 208 0.42 -5.25 0.02
CA CYS A 208 1.34 -5.71 -1.01
C CYS A 208 2.69 -6.14 -0.41
N LEU A 209 3.35 -7.07 -1.11
CA LEU A 209 4.74 -7.42 -0.84
C LEU A 209 5.64 -6.60 -1.77
N VAL A 210 6.66 -5.94 -1.22
CA VAL A 210 7.66 -5.18 -1.98
C VAL A 210 9.00 -5.88 -1.84
N ASN A 211 9.59 -6.26 -2.98
CA ASN A 211 10.83 -7.04 -3.08
C ASN A 211 12.03 -6.19 -3.51
#